data_AF-A0A6J5KCR8-F1
#
_entry.id   AF-A0A6J5KCR8-F1
#
_cell.length_a   1.000
_cell.length_b   1.000
_cell.length_c   1.000
_cell.angle_alpha   90.00
_cell.angle_beta   90.00
_cell.angle_gamma   90.00
#
_symmetry.space_group_name_H-M   'P 1'
#
loop_
_entity.id
_entity.type
_entity.pdbx_description
1 polymer ?
#
loop_
_entity_poly.entity_id
_entity_poly.type
_entity_poly.pdbx_seq_one_letter_code
_entity_poly.pdbx_strand_id
1 'polypeptide(L)'
;MSTATQLPEESSSHSATSLCAQAQLADGILSPAPKWAPGVRHTGHGLFAVRSFRKGEIIGQFGGRLVAAEAIDDYVREVGNFGLQVHPNWYVCPGSAEEISQHGTIRHSCAPNVGLSDALTLVTMRDIVASQETHVEFLIDYAMTGLPATSFFSCVCGAPACRGEVTGDDWRIKELQLAYRGYFPPFKARLIEPGTGTACALTAALDNLPRAGGPRTLAACYDALLFDAMGVLINESGALPGAAHVLARLNTLGQPYYIVTNISSGSDHTILNRLRDAGLPIPSVDRIVSAGGVVRQRIRKELKDGRIVAYLGCASIAHEIFGEHSHLCCAETAETFDTLLVLDDEGFDFKQAADRILSVFQRKLVETREMPSLISANADVIYPGKKRSLVFGPGIILPMLAAGLAPFGAPRISAEVMGKPGSAIFEECISRAKSHRLLMVGDQIETDVKGAKAVGLDSLLVSTGLGSYGGLHQDIDSSPDYVANNLYQIFDGSLLPGLRRQPFNGSDQRVVMR
;
A
#
# COMPACT_ATOMS: atom_id res chain seq x y z
N MET A 1 68.16 -2.82 -14.34
CA MET A 1 67.50 -1.73 -15.09
C MET A 1 66.28 -2.36 -15.76
N SER A 2 65.13 -2.51 -15.10
CA SER A 2 64.04 -1.51 -14.90
C SER A 2 63.61 -0.91 -16.25
N THR A 3 62.40 -1.11 -16.78
CA THR A 3 61.05 -0.71 -16.28
C THR A 3 59.94 -1.57 -16.96
N ALA A 4 58.93 -2.14 -16.28
CA ALA A 4 57.58 -1.59 -16.00
C ALA A 4 56.93 -0.85 -17.20
N THR A 5 55.65 -1.04 -17.61
CA THR A 5 54.42 -0.81 -16.83
C THR A 5 53.13 -1.27 -17.59
N GLN A 6 52.18 -1.85 -16.84
CA GLN A 6 50.69 -1.74 -16.90
C GLN A 6 49.80 -2.34 -18.01
N LEU A 7 49.02 -3.34 -17.58
CA LEU A 7 47.66 -3.68 -18.03
C LEU A 7 46.65 -2.63 -17.54
N PRO A 8 45.48 -2.48 -18.21
CA PRO A 8 44.23 -2.18 -17.51
C PRO A 8 43.19 -3.29 -17.69
N GLU A 9 42.84 -3.88 -16.55
CA GLU A 9 41.51 -4.14 -15.98
C GLU A 9 40.35 -4.61 -16.87
N GLU A 10 39.84 -5.77 -16.47
CA GLU A 10 38.51 -6.31 -16.73
C GLU A 10 37.41 -5.29 -16.43
N SER A 11 36.47 -5.11 -17.36
CA SER A 11 35.13 -4.63 -17.05
C SER A 11 34.10 -5.68 -17.48
N SER A 12 33.24 -5.97 -16.52
CA SER A 12 32.36 -7.12 -16.42
C SER A 12 30.95 -6.81 -16.90
N SER A 13 30.26 -7.88 -17.30
CA SER A 13 28.79 -8.03 -17.40
C SER A 13 28.05 -7.42 -18.60
N HIS A 14 28.38 -7.93 -19.80
CA HIS A 14 27.37 -8.13 -20.84
C HIS A 14 26.43 -9.28 -20.44
N SER A 15 25.28 -9.03 -19.80
CA SER A 15 24.17 -10.02 -19.78
C SER A 15 22.86 -9.46 -19.20
N ALA A 16 22.06 -8.80 -20.04
CA ALA A 16 20.58 -8.77 -19.99
C ALA A 16 20.01 -8.03 -21.22
N THR A 17 20.73 -7.00 -21.68
CA THR A 17 20.32 -6.10 -22.77
C THR A 17 20.37 -6.73 -24.18
N SER A 18 21.12 -7.82 -24.38
CA SER A 18 21.32 -8.39 -25.72
C SER A 18 20.25 -9.42 -26.13
N LEU A 19 19.44 -9.94 -25.19
CA LEU A 19 18.40 -10.95 -25.50
C LEU A 19 17.07 -10.30 -25.95
N CYS A 20 16.74 -9.10 -25.47
CA CYS A 20 15.54 -8.37 -25.91
C CYS A 20 15.65 -7.82 -27.35
N ALA A 21 16.86 -7.64 -27.87
CA ALA A 21 17.10 -7.11 -29.22
C ALA A 21 16.84 -8.13 -30.36
N GLN A 22 16.54 -9.40 -30.04
CA GLN A 22 16.38 -10.47 -31.04
C GLN A 22 14.99 -11.13 -31.05
N ALA A 23 14.03 -10.60 -30.32
CA ALA A 23 12.64 -10.96 -30.53
C ALA A 23 12.19 -10.41 -31.89
N GLN A 24 12.25 -11.25 -32.93
CA GLN A 24 11.77 -10.96 -34.29
C GLN A 24 10.27 -10.64 -34.29
N LEU A 25 9.90 -9.43 -33.88
CA LEU A 25 8.73 -8.78 -34.42
C LEU A 25 9.02 -8.55 -35.90
N ALA A 26 8.14 -9.00 -36.80
CA ALA A 26 8.33 -8.82 -38.23
C ALA A 26 8.76 -7.37 -38.52
N ASP A 27 9.77 -7.18 -39.37
CA ASP A 27 10.52 -5.92 -39.63
C ASP A 27 9.67 -4.66 -39.93
N GLY A 28 8.34 -4.76 -39.94
CA GLY A 28 7.39 -3.65 -40.09
C GLY A 28 6.58 -3.25 -38.85
N ILE A 29 6.70 -3.89 -37.69
CA ILE A 29 5.81 -3.60 -36.53
C ILE A 29 6.32 -2.47 -35.62
N LEU A 30 7.63 -2.31 -35.46
CA LEU A 30 8.23 -1.24 -34.64
C LEU A 30 9.23 -0.44 -35.48
N SER A 31 8.81 0.75 -35.93
CA SER A 31 9.72 1.75 -36.47
C SER A 31 10.60 2.31 -35.34
N PRO A 32 11.89 2.63 -35.56
CA PRO A 32 12.75 3.18 -34.51
C PRO A 32 12.27 4.54 -33.99
N ALA A 33 11.52 5.29 -34.82
CA ALA A 33 10.93 6.58 -34.48
C ALA A 33 9.42 6.61 -34.77
N PRO A 34 8.64 7.40 -34.00
CA PRO A 34 7.24 7.68 -34.32
C PRO A 34 7.12 8.38 -35.67
N LYS A 35 6.05 8.06 -36.41
CA LYS A 35 5.77 8.62 -37.75
C LYS A 35 4.50 9.44 -37.70
N TRP A 36 4.57 10.70 -38.12
CA TRP A 36 3.42 11.61 -38.17
C TRP A 36 2.90 11.78 -39.59
N ALA A 37 1.58 11.89 -39.74
CA ALA A 37 0.94 12.13 -41.02
C ALA A 37 1.27 13.54 -41.54
N PRO A 38 1.24 13.76 -42.87
CA PRO A 38 1.35 15.10 -43.44
C PRO A 38 0.30 16.02 -42.81
N GLY A 39 0.70 17.24 -42.45
CA GLY A 39 -0.18 18.21 -41.80
C GLY A 39 -0.29 18.07 -40.28
N VAL A 40 0.58 17.27 -39.67
CA VAL A 40 0.85 17.28 -38.22
C VAL A 40 2.16 18.04 -37.98
N ARG A 41 2.16 18.98 -37.03
CA ARG A 41 3.33 19.78 -36.64
C ARG A 41 3.55 19.67 -35.14
N HIS A 42 4.80 19.49 -34.74
CA HIS A 42 5.20 19.57 -33.33
C HIS A 42 5.82 20.95 -33.03
N THR A 43 5.45 21.56 -31.90
CA THR A 43 6.11 22.76 -31.37
C THR A 43 6.24 22.67 -29.85
N GLY A 44 7.47 22.66 -29.35
CA GLY A 44 7.76 22.61 -27.91
C GLY A 44 7.38 21.28 -27.26
N HIS A 45 6.14 21.17 -26.77
CA HIS A 45 5.60 20.02 -26.02
C HIS A 45 4.15 19.68 -26.44
N GLY A 46 3.82 19.83 -27.72
CA GLY A 46 2.46 19.63 -28.21
C GLY A 46 2.41 19.34 -29.70
N LEU A 47 1.49 18.46 -30.07
CA LEU A 47 1.22 18.05 -31.45
C LEU A 47 0.00 18.81 -31.97
N PHE A 48 0.12 19.40 -33.15
CA PHE A 48 -0.90 20.28 -33.73
C PHE A 48 -1.28 19.87 -35.14
N ALA A 49 -2.57 19.97 -35.44
CA ALA A 49 -3.11 19.90 -36.78
C ALA A 49 -2.85 21.24 -37.50
N VAL A 50 -2.14 21.19 -38.63
CA VAL A 50 -1.94 22.33 -39.56
C VAL A 50 -2.80 22.24 -40.81
N ARG A 51 -3.63 21.18 -40.89
CA ARG A 51 -4.71 20.99 -41.85
C ARG A 51 -5.90 20.33 -41.16
N SER A 52 -7.02 20.26 -41.86
CA SER A 52 -8.19 19.52 -41.37
C SER A 52 -8.01 18.00 -41.51
N PHE A 53 -8.56 17.25 -40.56
CA PHE A 53 -8.57 15.78 -40.50
C PHE A 53 -10.01 15.28 -40.31
N ARG A 54 -10.39 14.21 -41.00
CA ARG A 54 -11.69 13.55 -40.77
C ARG A 54 -11.62 12.62 -39.58
N LYS A 55 -12.74 12.33 -38.93
CA LYS A 55 -12.85 11.30 -37.89
C LYS A 55 -12.28 9.96 -38.38
N GLY A 56 -11.47 9.32 -37.55
CA GLY A 56 -10.83 8.03 -37.85
C GLY A 56 -9.59 8.13 -38.73
N GLU A 57 -9.21 9.34 -39.16
CA GLU A 57 -8.00 9.55 -39.95
C GLU A 57 -6.75 9.36 -39.08
N ILE A 58 -5.76 8.64 -39.62
CA ILE A 58 -4.49 8.37 -38.95
C ILE A 58 -3.68 9.66 -38.88
N ILE A 59 -3.29 10.05 -37.67
CA ILE A 59 -2.43 11.21 -37.45
C ILE A 59 -0.98 10.81 -37.19
N GLY A 60 -0.74 9.58 -36.75
CA GLY A 60 0.59 9.02 -36.61
C GLY A 60 0.60 7.64 -35.97
N GLN A 61 1.80 7.08 -35.90
CA GLN A 61 2.07 5.79 -35.28
C GLN A 61 3.26 5.91 -34.34
N PHE A 62 3.11 5.41 -33.12
CA PHE A 62 4.19 5.32 -32.15
C PHE A 62 5.22 4.27 -32.58
N GLY A 63 6.49 4.58 -32.33
CA GLY A 63 7.63 3.71 -32.60
C GLY A 63 8.63 3.80 -31.46
N GLY A 64 9.56 2.85 -31.40
CA GLY A 64 10.58 2.78 -30.37
C GLY A 64 10.95 1.36 -29.97
N ARG A 65 11.75 1.24 -28.90
CA ARG A 65 12.19 -0.02 -28.32
C ARG A 65 11.15 -0.59 -27.36
N LEU A 66 11.09 -1.90 -27.25
CA LEU A 66 10.34 -2.56 -26.19
C LEU A 66 11.09 -2.42 -24.86
N VAL A 67 10.36 -1.94 -23.85
CA VAL A 67 10.80 -1.92 -22.46
C VAL A 67 9.84 -2.79 -21.67
N ALA A 68 10.39 -3.74 -20.92
CA ALA A 68 9.58 -4.57 -20.04
C ALA A 68 8.94 -3.69 -18.96
N ALA A 69 7.71 -4.01 -18.56
CA ALA A 69 7.00 -3.23 -17.53
C ALA A 69 7.77 -3.14 -16.20
N GLU A 70 8.63 -4.12 -15.90
CA GLU A 70 9.52 -4.12 -14.73
C GLU A 70 10.71 -3.17 -14.83
N ALA A 71 11.07 -2.73 -16.03
CA ALA A 71 12.18 -1.80 -16.30
C ALA A 71 11.70 -0.39 -16.69
N ILE A 72 10.39 -0.13 -16.58
CA ILE A 72 9.81 1.14 -17.04
C ILE A 72 10.23 2.33 -16.18
N ASP A 73 10.42 2.14 -14.87
CA ASP A 73 10.82 3.24 -13.98
C ASP A 73 12.29 3.63 -14.16
N ASP A 74 13.17 2.66 -14.47
CA ASP A 74 14.56 2.94 -14.89
C ASP A 74 14.56 3.78 -16.16
N TYR A 75 13.75 3.38 -17.14
CA TYR A 75 13.56 4.16 -18.35
C TYR A 75 13.03 5.57 -18.05
N VAL A 76 12.03 5.72 -17.18
CA VAL A 76 11.47 7.03 -16.83
C VAL A 76 12.50 7.91 -16.11
N ARG A 77 13.36 7.34 -15.27
CA ARG A 77 14.44 8.08 -14.60
C ARG A 77 15.51 8.57 -15.58
N GLU A 78 15.87 7.76 -16.56
CA GLU A 78 16.93 8.07 -17.53
C GLU A 78 16.43 8.95 -18.69
N VAL A 79 15.22 8.69 -19.17
CA VAL A 79 14.71 9.21 -20.45
C VAL A 79 13.45 10.05 -20.29
N GLY A 80 12.66 9.81 -19.24
CA GLY A 80 11.40 10.52 -18.95
C GLY A 80 10.14 9.73 -19.28
N ASN A 81 8.99 10.29 -18.90
CA ASN A 81 7.68 9.61 -18.98
C ASN A 81 7.06 9.65 -20.38
N PHE A 82 7.63 8.87 -21.30
CA PHE A 82 7.23 8.80 -22.72
C PHE A 82 6.90 7.39 -23.21
N GLY A 83 6.81 6.43 -22.28
CA GLY A 83 6.48 5.05 -22.61
C GLY A 83 4.99 4.86 -22.89
N LEU A 84 4.66 4.26 -24.03
CA LEU A 84 3.29 3.84 -24.34
C LEU A 84 3.09 2.39 -23.92
N GLN A 85 2.16 2.13 -23.01
CA GLN A 85 1.85 0.75 -22.64
C GLN A 85 1.09 0.07 -23.79
N VAL A 86 1.69 -0.96 -24.38
CA VAL A 86 1.10 -1.72 -25.50
C VAL A 86 0.58 -3.09 -25.08
N HIS A 87 1.01 -3.54 -23.89
CA HIS A 87 0.68 -4.83 -23.31
C HIS A 87 0.89 -4.75 -21.78
N PRO A 88 0.23 -5.59 -20.95
CA PRO A 88 0.44 -5.58 -19.50
C PRO A 88 1.90 -5.70 -19.05
N ASN A 89 2.74 -6.31 -19.88
CA ASN A 89 4.15 -6.55 -19.59
C ASN A 89 5.12 -5.70 -20.42
N TRP A 90 4.63 -4.88 -21.36
CA TRP A 90 5.50 -4.21 -22.32
C TRP A 90 5.04 -2.80 -22.63
N TYR A 91 6.03 -1.91 -22.67
CA TYR A 91 5.93 -0.55 -23.15
C TYR A 91 6.72 -0.42 -24.45
N VAL A 92 6.23 0.43 -25.35
CA VAL A 92 7.03 0.95 -26.46
C VAL A 92 7.53 2.33 -26.04
N CYS A 93 8.84 2.46 -26.01
CA CYS A 93 9.54 3.63 -25.48
C CYS A 93 10.52 4.17 -26.54
N PRO A 94 10.63 5.49 -26.70
CA PRO A 94 11.75 6.12 -27.41
C PRO A 94 13.12 5.62 -26.93
N GLY A 95 14.14 5.75 -27.79
CA GLY A 95 15.51 5.33 -27.50
C GLY A 95 16.25 6.30 -26.56
N SER A 96 15.97 7.60 -26.64
CA SER A 96 16.64 8.64 -25.85
C SER A 96 15.79 9.90 -25.63
N ALA A 97 16.18 10.74 -24.67
CA ALA A 97 15.56 12.04 -24.43
C ALA A 97 15.70 13.00 -25.64
N GLU A 98 16.76 12.82 -26.43
CA GLU A 98 17.00 13.59 -27.65
C GLU A 98 15.99 13.23 -28.74
N GLU A 99 15.67 11.95 -28.94
CA GLU A 99 14.62 11.50 -29.86
C GLU A 99 13.25 12.08 -29.47
N ILE A 100 12.93 12.14 -28.18
CA ILE A 100 11.66 12.71 -27.70
C ILE A 100 11.51 14.18 -28.10
N SER A 101 12.57 14.98 -27.97
CA SER A 101 12.55 16.40 -28.34
C SER A 101 12.29 16.63 -29.84
N GLN A 102 12.68 15.66 -30.68
CA GLN A 102 12.53 15.71 -32.14
C GLN A 102 11.14 15.23 -32.60
N HIS A 103 10.47 14.40 -31.81
CA HIS A 103 9.23 13.73 -32.20
C HIS A 103 7.97 14.29 -31.56
N GLY A 104 8.11 14.95 -30.42
CA GLY A 104 7.04 15.68 -29.78
C GLY A 104 6.09 14.86 -28.92
N THR A 105 5.37 15.57 -28.06
CA THR A 105 4.53 14.98 -27.01
C THR A 105 3.06 15.32 -27.22
N ILE A 106 2.18 14.41 -26.80
CA ILE A 106 0.73 14.64 -26.82
C ILE A 106 0.31 14.92 -25.39
N ARG A 107 -0.34 16.06 -25.17
CA ARG A 107 -0.79 16.44 -23.84
C ARG A 107 -2.06 15.70 -23.43
N HIS A 108 -2.16 15.51 -22.13
CA HIS A 108 -3.35 14.99 -21.49
C HIS A 108 -4.54 15.95 -21.61
N SER A 109 -5.72 15.42 -21.91
CA SER A 109 -7.00 16.08 -21.67
C SER A 109 -8.07 15.06 -21.31
N CYS A 110 -8.91 15.36 -20.32
CA CYS A 110 -10.12 14.58 -20.00
C CYS A 110 -11.22 14.73 -21.08
N ALA A 111 -11.04 15.62 -22.05
CA ALA A 111 -11.87 15.76 -23.24
C ALA A 111 -11.00 15.63 -24.51
N PRO A 112 -10.48 14.43 -24.81
CA PRO A 112 -9.54 14.22 -25.89
C PRO A 112 -10.18 14.41 -27.27
N ASN A 113 -9.35 14.64 -28.29
CA ASN A 113 -9.77 14.62 -29.70
C ASN A 113 -9.04 13.56 -30.52
N VAL A 114 -8.09 12.84 -29.92
CA VAL A 114 -7.39 11.71 -30.52
C VAL A 114 -7.41 10.51 -29.60
N GLY A 115 -7.37 9.32 -30.20
CA GLY A 115 -7.39 8.05 -29.51
C GLY A 115 -6.62 6.99 -30.27
N LEU A 116 -6.61 5.76 -29.75
CA LEU A 116 -5.82 4.66 -30.31
C LEU A 116 -6.71 3.69 -31.10
N SER A 117 -6.47 3.56 -32.40
CA SER A 117 -7.17 2.56 -33.23
C SER A 117 -6.63 1.14 -33.03
N ASP A 118 -5.37 1.03 -32.62
CA ASP A 118 -4.70 -0.20 -32.21
C ASP A 118 -3.67 0.11 -31.11
N ALA A 119 -2.71 -0.77 -30.84
CA ALA A 119 -1.70 -0.56 -29.80
C ALA A 119 -0.74 0.62 -30.05
N LEU A 120 -0.54 1.04 -31.30
CA LEU A 120 0.47 2.03 -31.71
C LEU A 120 -0.10 3.17 -32.58
N THR A 121 -1.27 3.01 -33.19
CA THR A 121 -1.77 3.90 -34.22
C THR A 121 -2.76 4.92 -33.64
N LEU A 122 -2.38 6.20 -33.71
CA LEU A 122 -3.22 7.34 -33.32
C LEU A 122 -4.15 7.76 -34.44
N VAL A 123 -5.41 7.94 -34.09
CA VAL A 123 -6.47 8.43 -34.97
C VAL A 123 -7.24 9.57 -34.33
N THR A 124 -7.85 10.41 -35.16
CA THR A 124 -8.81 11.42 -34.69
C THR A 124 -10.11 10.77 -34.22
N MET A 125 -10.66 11.24 -33.11
CA MET A 125 -11.94 10.73 -32.57
C MET A 125 -13.16 11.45 -33.16
N ARG A 126 -12.92 12.59 -33.81
CA ARG A 126 -13.89 13.50 -34.43
C ARG A 126 -13.23 14.27 -35.56
N ASP A 127 -14.01 14.94 -36.38
CA ASP A 127 -13.48 15.86 -37.39
C ASP A 127 -12.72 17.00 -36.69
N ILE A 128 -11.53 17.31 -37.20
CA ILE A 128 -10.68 18.40 -36.74
C ILE A 128 -10.59 19.40 -37.89
N VAL A 129 -11.07 20.62 -37.64
CA VAL A 129 -11.00 21.71 -38.60
C VAL A 129 -9.80 22.59 -38.23
N ALA A 130 -8.76 22.55 -39.05
CA ALA A 130 -7.55 23.33 -38.87
C ALA A 130 -7.18 24.05 -40.17
N SER A 131 -6.53 25.20 -40.03
CA SER A 131 -6.04 26.03 -41.11
C SER A 131 -4.59 26.46 -40.84
N GLN A 132 -3.96 27.18 -41.79
CA GLN A 132 -2.64 27.75 -41.57
C GLN A 132 -2.62 28.84 -40.48
N GLU A 133 -3.77 29.48 -40.22
CA GLU A 133 -3.93 30.54 -39.21
C GLU A 133 -4.50 30.00 -37.89
N THR A 134 -5.18 28.85 -37.92
CA THR A 134 -5.86 28.25 -36.78
C THR A 134 -5.39 26.81 -36.61
N HIS A 135 -4.36 26.65 -35.79
CA HIS A 135 -3.85 25.34 -35.39
C HIS A 135 -4.73 24.74 -34.28
N VAL A 136 -5.02 23.44 -34.37
CA VAL A 136 -5.75 22.71 -33.33
C VAL A 136 -4.82 21.71 -32.69
N GLU A 137 -4.71 21.73 -31.37
CA GLU A 137 -3.87 20.76 -30.66
C GLU A 137 -4.53 19.38 -30.63
N PHE A 138 -3.73 18.33 -30.86
CA PHE A 138 -4.09 16.96 -30.59
C PHE A 138 -3.91 16.66 -29.10
N LEU A 139 -4.97 16.21 -28.45
CA LEU A 139 -5.05 15.94 -27.02
C LEU A 139 -5.57 14.52 -26.79
N ILE A 140 -4.89 13.77 -25.92
CA ILE A 140 -5.21 12.39 -25.58
C ILE A 140 -5.57 12.24 -24.12
N ASP A 141 -6.40 11.26 -23.79
CA ASP A 141 -6.64 10.86 -22.41
C ASP A 141 -5.74 9.68 -22.04
N TYR A 142 -5.01 9.81 -20.94
CA TYR A 142 -4.10 8.76 -20.46
C TYR A 142 -4.82 7.52 -19.93
N ALA A 143 -6.14 7.58 -19.72
CA ALA A 143 -6.95 6.38 -19.57
C ALA A 143 -6.76 5.43 -20.77
N MET A 144 -6.61 5.96 -22.00
CA MET A 144 -6.39 5.12 -23.19
C MET A 144 -4.95 4.57 -23.22
N THR A 145 -3.93 5.40 -23.05
CA THR A 145 -2.50 5.02 -23.23
C THR A 145 -1.87 4.33 -22.03
N GLY A 146 -2.39 4.60 -20.83
CA GLY A 146 -1.84 4.13 -19.56
C GLY A 146 -0.78 5.09 -19.00
N LEU A 147 -0.53 4.92 -17.71
CA LEU A 147 0.63 5.44 -16.99
C LEU A 147 1.37 4.22 -16.40
N PRO A 148 2.65 4.33 -16.04
CA PRO A 148 3.25 3.39 -15.09
C PRO A 148 2.32 3.21 -13.89
N ALA A 149 2.19 1.98 -13.37
CA ALA A 149 1.18 1.66 -12.35
C ALA A 149 1.35 2.45 -11.04
N THR A 150 2.52 3.07 -10.83
CA THR A 150 2.92 3.91 -9.70
C THR A 150 2.65 5.40 -9.91
N SER A 151 2.24 5.82 -11.12
CA SER A 151 2.11 7.22 -11.51
C SER A 151 0.66 7.70 -11.42
N PHE A 152 0.45 8.76 -10.65
CA PHE A 152 -0.76 9.58 -10.64
C PHE A 152 -0.36 11.06 -10.60
N PHE A 153 -1.23 11.96 -11.07
CA PHE A 153 -0.98 13.39 -10.97
C PHE A 153 -2.28 14.19 -10.89
N SER A 154 -2.21 15.36 -10.25
CA SER A 154 -3.31 16.32 -10.24
C SER A 154 -3.48 16.94 -11.62
N CYS A 155 -4.65 16.76 -12.22
CA CYS A 155 -4.95 17.20 -13.57
C CYS A 155 -5.56 18.60 -13.59
N VAL A 156 -4.94 19.47 -14.39
CA VAL A 156 -5.35 20.87 -14.63
C VAL A 156 -5.65 21.15 -16.10
N CYS A 157 -6.12 20.13 -16.84
CA CYS A 157 -6.29 20.20 -18.31
C CYS A 157 -7.34 21.21 -18.81
N GLY A 158 -8.18 21.77 -17.91
CA GLY A 158 -9.19 22.78 -18.25
C GLY A 158 -10.42 22.25 -18.99
N ALA A 159 -10.53 20.94 -19.21
CA ALA A 159 -11.74 20.34 -19.78
C ALA A 159 -12.95 20.54 -18.85
N PRO A 160 -14.18 20.76 -19.37
CA PRO A 160 -15.39 20.92 -18.54
C PRO A 160 -15.65 19.74 -17.60
N ALA A 161 -15.25 18.53 -18.00
CA ALA A 161 -15.32 17.30 -17.21
C ALA A 161 -13.93 16.84 -16.74
N CYS A 162 -13.07 17.79 -16.33
CA CYS A 162 -11.76 17.47 -15.78
C CYS A 162 -11.91 16.61 -14.52
N ARG A 163 -11.16 15.49 -14.44
CA ARG A 163 -11.20 14.58 -13.28
C ARG A 163 -10.48 15.09 -12.04
N GLY A 164 -9.65 16.14 -12.16
CA GLY A 164 -8.84 16.67 -11.05
C GLY A 164 -7.65 15.79 -10.65
N GLU A 165 -7.74 14.48 -10.79
CA GLU A 165 -6.67 13.50 -10.64
C GLU A 165 -6.74 12.47 -11.76
N VAL A 166 -5.58 12.05 -12.27
CA VAL A 166 -5.46 11.04 -13.34
C VAL A 166 -4.57 9.92 -12.85
N THR A 167 -5.03 8.67 -13.00
CA THR A 167 -4.32 7.47 -12.55
C THR A 167 -4.03 6.51 -13.69
N GLY A 168 -3.11 5.55 -13.49
CA GLY A 168 -2.85 4.48 -14.46
C GLY A 168 -4.04 3.53 -14.69
N ASP A 169 -5.04 3.53 -13.80
CA ASP A 169 -6.20 2.63 -13.83
C ASP A 169 -7.49 3.28 -14.34
N ASP A 170 -7.45 4.54 -14.79
CA ASP A 170 -8.64 5.29 -15.22
C ASP A 170 -9.42 4.61 -16.36
N TRP A 171 -8.78 3.73 -17.12
CA TRP A 171 -9.46 2.88 -18.12
C TRP A 171 -10.57 1.99 -17.55
N ARG A 172 -10.62 1.81 -16.22
CA ARG A 172 -11.65 1.06 -15.51
C ARG A 172 -12.94 1.87 -15.27
N ILE A 173 -12.88 3.19 -15.39
CA ILE A 173 -14.03 4.08 -15.17
C ILE A 173 -15.09 3.83 -16.25
N LYS A 174 -16.32 3.51 -15.85
CA LYS A 174 -17.38 3.10 -16.78
C LYS A 174 -17.74 4.17 -17.80
N GLU A 175 -17.80 5.41 -17.36
CA GLU A 175 -18.10 6.57 -18.20
C GLU A 175 -17.03 6.73 -19.28
N LEU A 176 -15.75 6.50 -18.95
CA LEU A 176 -14.64 6.54 -19.90
C LEU A 176 -14.63 5.32 -20.83
N GLN A 177 -15.01 4.14 -20.33
CA GLN A 177 -15.18 2.95 -21.17
C GLN A 177 -16.21 3.19 -22.28
N LEU A 178 -17.33 3.84 -21.95
CA LEU A 178 -18.34 4.22 -22.93
C LEU A 178 -17.83 5.33 -23.86
N ALA A 179 -17.24 6.40 -23.30
CA ALA A 179 -16.80 7.56 -24.07
C ALA A 179 -15.68 7.23 -25.07
N TYR A 180 -14.76 6.33 -24.70
CA TYR A 180 -13.59 5.97 -25.48
C TYR A 180 -13.72 4.57 -26.12
N ARG A 181 -14.95 4.06 -26.24
CA ARG A 181 -15.21 2.77 -26.88
C ARG A 181 -14.62 2.75 -28.30
N GLY A 182 -13.79 1.75 -28.57
CA GLY A 182 -13.08 1.60 -29.85
C GLY A 182 -11.77 2.40 -29.94
N TYR A 183 -11.37 3.13 -28.90
CA TYR A 183 -10.12 3.88 -28.85
C TYR A 183 -9.14 3.41 -27.74
N PHE A 184 -9.45 2.29 -27.08
CA PHE A 184 -8.53 1.65 -26.15
C PHE A 184 -7.57 0.70 -26.91
N PRO A 185 -6.30 0.59 -26.46
CA PRO A 185 -5.39 -0.39 -27.04
C PRO A 185 -5.95 -1.81 -26.81
N PRO A 186 -5.66 -2.77 -27.71
CA PRO A 186 -6.28 -4.10 -27.72
C PRO A 186 -6.24 -4.84 -26.39
N PHE A 187 -5.16 -4.71 -25.62
CA PHE A 187 -5.05 -5.38 -24.31
C PHE A 187 -6.05 -4.83 -23.28
N LYS A 188 -6.26 -3.51 -23.24
CA LYS A 188 -7.26 -2.88 -22.36
C LYS A 188 -8.68 -3.18 -22.85
N ALA A 189 -8.91 -3.13 -24.16
CA ALA A 189 -10.21 -3.47 -24.73
C ALA A 189 -10.65 -4.89 -24.31
N ARG A 190 -9.73 -5.88 -24.33
CA ARG A 190 -9.99 -7.24 -23.81
C ARG A 190 -10.30 -7.29 -22.32
N LEU A 191 -9.66 -6.44 -21.51
CA LEU A 191 -9.92 -6.36 -20.07
C LEU A 191 -11.27 -5.70 -19.77
N ILE A 192 -11.72 -4.77 -20.62
CA ILE A 192 -13.00 -4.06 -20.49
C ILE A 192 -14.17 -4.95 -20.94
N GLU A 193 -14.06 -5.55 -22.12
CA GLU A 193 -15.07 -6.43 -22.72
C GLU A 193 -14.39 -7.74 -23.19
N PRO A 194 -14.33 -8.79 -22.35
CA PRO A 194 -13.73 -10.07 -22.73
C PRO A 194 -14.35 -10.65 -24.02
N GLY A 195 -13.51 -11.02 -24.99
CA GLY A 195 -13.94 -11.61 -26.27
C GLY A 195 -14.07 -10.63 -27.44
N THR A 196 -13.84 -9.32 -27.24
CA THR A 196 -14.03 -8.28 -28.28
C THR A 196 -12.78 -7.91 -29.08
N GLY A 197 -11.59 -8.36 -28.68
CA GLY A 197 -10.33 -7.96 -29.32
C GLY A 197 -9.86 -8.93 -30.40
N THR A 198 -9.88 -8.52 -31.67
CA THR A 198 -8.99 -9.12 -32.68
C THR A 198 -7.57 -9.06 -32.14
N ALA A 199 -6.86 -10.18 -32.07
CA ALA A 199 -5.45 -10.18 -31.77
C ALA A 199 -4.73 -9.37 -32.87
N CYS A 200 -4.38 -8.13 -32.57
CA CYS A 200 -3.40 -7.43 -33.40
C CYS A 200 -2.11 -8.27 -33.36
N ALA A 201 -1.44 -8.42 -34.49
CA ALA A 201 -0.22 -9.23 -34.63
C ALA A 201 0.82 -8.87 -33.55
N LEU A 202 0.89 -7.59 -33.15
CA LEU A 202 1.73 -7.13 -32.04
C LEU A 202 1.31 -7.74 -30.69
N THR A 203 0.03 -7.73 -30.32
CA THR A 203 -0.42 -8.31 -29.05
C THR A 203 -0.14 -9.81 -28.99
N ALA A 204 -0.40 -10.55 -30.07
CA ALA A 204 -0.10 -11.98 -30.15
C ALA A 204 1.41 -12.26 -30.08
N ALA A 205 2.24 -11.42 -30.69
CA ALA A 205 3.69 -11.56 -30.60
C ALA A 205 4.22 -11.26 -29.19
N LEU A 206 3.71 -10.22 -28.53
CA LEU A 206 4.07 -9.85 -27.16
C LEU A 206 3.63 -10.89 -26.12
N ASP A 207 2.49 -11.57 -26.35
CA ASP A 207 2.01 -12.68 -25.52
C ASP A 207 3.02 -13.85 -25.47
N ASN A 208 3.77 -14.05 -26.56
CA ASN A 208 4.71 -15.16 -26.74
C ASN A 208 6.15 -14.84 -26.31
N LEU A 209 6.44 -13.61 -25.84
CA LEU A 209 7.79 -13.27 -25.37
C LEU A 209 8.10 -13.94 -24.02
N PRO A 210 9.35 -14.38 -23.79
CA PRO A 210 9.78 -14.96 -22.52
C PRO A 210 9.44 -14.02 -21.37
N ARG A 211 8.75 -14.54 -20.37
CA ARG A 211 8.45 -13.80 -19.12
C ARG A 211 9.60 -14.06 -18.15
N ALA A 212 10.13 -13.02 -17.50
CA ALA A 212 11.01 -13.22 -16.35
C ALA A 212 10.25 -14.04 -15.29
N GLY A 213 10.76 -15.22 -14.96
CA GLY A 213 10.13 -16.18 -14.05
C GLY A 213 10.40 -15.80 -12.59
N GLY A 214 9.44 -15.14 -11.95
CA GLY A 214 9.48 -14.81 -10.52
C GLY A 214 8.28 -13.96 -10.08
N PRO A 215 8.01 -13.84 -8.76
CA PRO A 215 7.03 -12.89 -8.25
C PRO A 215 7.42 -11.47 -8.66
N ARG A 216 6.53 -10.79 -9.38
CA ARG A 216 6.82 -9.49 -9.99
C ARG A 216 6.57 -8.31 -9.09
N THR A 217 6.14 -8.52 -7.86
CA THR A 217 5.89 -7.44 -6.89
C THR A 217 6.14 -7.96 -5.49
N LEU A 218 6.41 -7.07 -4.54
CA LEU A 218 6.54 -7.46 -3.13
C LEU A 218 5.28 -8.16 -2.62
N ALA A 219 4.10 -7.64 -2.96
CA ALA A 219 2.83 -8.26 -2.59
C ALA A 219 2.69 -9.72 -3.07
N ALA A 220 3.19 -10.03 -4.27
CA ALA A 220 3.13 -11.38 -4.84
C ALA A 220 4.13 -12.36 -4.19
N CYS A 221 5.07 -11.88 -3.36
CA CYS A 221 5.99 -12.73 -2.60
C CYS A 221 5.32 -13.35 -1.35
N TYR A 222 4.14 -12.89 -0.96
CA TYR A 222 3.47 -13.30 0.27
C TYR A 222 2.09 -13.91 -0.01
N ASP A 223 1.69 -14.84 0.85
CA ASP A 223 0.40 -15.51 0.76
C ASP A 223 -0.74 -14.61 1.30
N ALA A 224 -0.42 -13.70 2.22
CA ALA A 224 -1.30 -12.60 2.60
C ALA A 224 -0.53 -11.36 3.08
N LEU A 225 -1.20 -10.21 3.04
CA LEU A 225 -0.69 -8.94 3.57
C LEU A 225 -1.42 -8.56 4.86
N LEU A 226 -0.69 -8.04 5.83
CA LEU A 226 -1.26 -7.51 7.08
C LEU A 226 -1.07 -5.99 7.06
N PHE A 227 -2.14 -5.22 7.23
CA PHE A 227 -2.06 -3.76 7.24
C PHE A 227 -2.43 -3.22 8.61
N ASP A 228 -1.61 -2.36 9.19
CA ASP A 228 -2.14 -1.49 10.26
C ASP A 228 -3.26 -0.60 9.71
N ALA A 229 -4.15 -0.17 10.60
CA ALA A 229 -5.22 0.77 10.27
C ALA A 229 -4.74 2.23 10.39
N MET A 230 -4.38 2.68 11.59
CA MET A 230 -4.00 4.07 11.85
C MET A 230 -2.60 4.36 11.31
N GLY A 231 -2.39 5.50 10.65
CA GLY A 231 -1.07 5.84 10.08
C GLY A 231 -0.71 5.11 8.79
N VAL A 232 -1.45 4.06 8.42
CA VAL A 232 -1.24 3.26 7.20
C VAL A 232 -2.42 3.32 6.25
N LEU A 233 -3.63 2.98 6.70
CA LEU A 233 -4.85 3.02 5.87
C LEU A 233 -5.70 4.26 6.13
N ILE A 234 -5.76 4.71 7.39
CA ILE A 234 -6.56 5.86 7.83
C ILE A 234 -5.78 6.77 8.78
N ASN A 235 -6.24 8.01 8.93
CA ASN A 235 -5.88 8.91 10.02
C ASN A 235 -7.14 9.52 10.65
N GLU A 236 -7.00 10.54 11.51
CA GLU A 236 -8.14 11.22 12.14
C GLU A 236 -9.12 11.85 11.12
N SER A 237 -8.66 12.15 9.91
CA SER A 237 -9.44 12.84 8.86
C SER A 237 -10.08 11.90 7.85
N GLY A 238 -9.79 10.59 7.88
CA GLY A 238 -10.33 9.60 6.93
C GLY A 238 -9.27 8.70 6.32
N ALA A 239 -9.54 8.14 5.13
CA ALA A 239 -8.58 7.30 4.42
C ALA A 239 -7.33 8.08 3.97
N LEU A 240 -6.17 7.44 4.11
CA LEU A 240 -4.92 7.96 3.59
C LEU A 240 -4.83 7.80 2.06
N PRO A 241 -4.10 8.69 1.36
CA PRO A 241 -3.94 8.60 -0.10
C PRO A 241 -3.49 7.22 -0.56
N GLY A 242 -4.25 6.64 -1.49
CA GLY A 242 -3.98 5.33 -2.09
C GLY A 242 -4.40 4.10 -1.30
N ALA A 243 -4.81 4.23 -0.03
CA ALA A 243 -5.28 3.09 0.77
C ALA A 243 -6.47 2.39 0.11
N ALA A 244 -7.50 3.14 -0.31
CA ALA A 244 -8.68 2.58 -0.96
C ALA A 244 -8.36 1.85 -2.27
N HIS A 245 -7.47 2.40 -3.10
CA HIS A 245 -7.07 1.80 -4.37
C HIS A 245 -6.24 0.53 -4.16
N VAL A 246 -5.31 0.53 -3.19
CA VAL A 246 -4.53 -0.67 -2.84
C VAL A 246 -5.46 -1.80 -2.41
N LEU A 247 -6.41 -1.55 -1.50
CA LEU A 247 -7.36 -2.58 -1.08
C LEU A 247 -8.26 -3.03 -2.23
N ALA A 248 -8.76 -2.11 -3.07
CA ALA A 248 -9.55 -2.45 -4.26
C ALA A 248 -8.77 -3.34 -5.23
N ARG A 249 -7.47 -3.08 -5.41
CA ARG A 249 -6.59 -3.87 -6.25
C ARG A 249 -6.38 -5.27 -5.67
N LEU A 250 -6.14 -5.39 -4.36
CA LEU A 250 -6.02 -6.69 -3.69
C LEU A 250 -7.31 -7.51 -3.85
N ASN A 251 -8.47 -6.89 -3.64
CA ASN A 251 -9.76 -7.54 -3.86
C ASN A 251 -9.93 -8.04 -5.29
N THR A 252 -9.56 -7.22 -6.28
CA THR A 252 -9.65 -7.58 -7.71
C THR A 252 -8.72 -8.74 -8.06
N LEU A 253 -7.53 -8.77 -7.46
CA LEU A 253 -6.55 -9.85 -7.65
C LEU A 253 -6.88 -11.12 -6.87
N GLY A 254 -7.84 -11.06 -5.94
CA GLY A 254 -8.08 -12.13 -4.98
C GLY A 254 -6.93 -12.34 -3.99
N GLN A 255 -6.04 -11.36 -3.84
CA GLN A 255 -4.90 -11.42 -2.93
C GLN A 255 -5.39 -11.31 -1.48
N PRO A 256 -5.14 -12.30 -0.61
CA PRO A 256 -5.57 -12.23 0.78
C PRO A 256 -4.89 -11.08 1.54
N TYR A 257 -5.66 -10.39 2.36
CA TYR A 257 -5.11 -9.44 3.33
C TYR A 257 -5.96 -9.40 4.61
N TYR A 258 -5.38 -8.84 5.66
CA TYR A 258 -6.03 -8.57 6.94
C TYR A 258 -5.65 -7.18 7.44
N ILE A 259 -6.57 -6.52 8.10
CA ILE A 259 -6.35 -5.25 8.81
C ILE A 259 -6.10 -5.61 10.27
N VAL A 260 -4.92 -5.28 10.76
CA VAL A 260 -4.37 -5.70 12.04
C VAL A 260 -4.19 -4.48 12.93
N THR A 261 -5.09 -4.30 13.89
CA THR A 261 -5.20 -3.03 14.64
C THR A 261 -5.26 -3.23 16.15
N ASN A 262 -4.63 -2.30 16.90
CA ASN A 262 -4.69 -2.24 18.36
C ASN A 262 -6.02 -1.68 18.91
N ILE A 263 -7.00 -1.42 18.05
CA ILE A 263 -8.30 -0.93 18.48
C ILE A 263 -9.02 -2.01 19.31
N SER A 264 -9.45 -1.61 20.50
CA SER A 264 -10.29 -2.36 21.43
C SER A 264 -11.51 -1.55 21.89
N SER A 265 -11.78 -0.42 21.21
CA SER A 265 -12.90 0.49 21.49
C SER A 265 -14.16 0.19 20.65
N GLY A 266 -14.27 -1.03 20.10
CA GLY A 266 -15.43 -1.49 19.33
C GLY A 266 -15.28 -2.94 18.86
N SER A 267 -16.38 -3.57 18.43
CA SER A 267 -16.31 -4.90 17.80
C SER A 267 -15.66 -4.83 16.42
N ASP A 268 -15.25 -6.00 15.91
CA ASP A 268 -14.72 -6.12 14.54
C ASP A 268 -15.69 -5.56 13.48
N HIS A 269 -17.01 -5.64 13.70
CA HIS A 269 -18.03 -5.08 12.81
C HIS A 269 -18.06 -3.55 12.87
N THR A 270 -17.96 -2.97 14.07
CA THR A 270 -17.89 -1.52 14.24
C THR A 270 -16.62 -0.94 13.63
N ILE A 271 -15.49 -1.63 13.80
CA ILE A 271 -14.22 -1.28 13.15
C ILE A 271 -14.36 -1.36 11.63
N LEU A 272 -14.94 -2.43 11.09
CA LEU A 272 -15.21 -2.57 9.66
C LEU A 272 -16.08 -1.42 9.12
N ASN A 273 -17.17 -1.09 9.81
CA ASN A 273 -18.08 -0.03 9.40
C ASN A 273 -17.36 1.33 9.38
N ARG A 274 -16.59 1.65 10.44
CA ARG A 274 -15.78 2.87 10.48
C ARG A 274 -14.78 2.96 9.32
N LEU A 275 -14.11 1.85 8.99
CA LEU A 275 -13.15 1.81 7.90
C LEU A 275 -13.83 1.97 6.53
N ARG A 276 -15.03 1.39 6.36
CA ARG A 276 -15.84 1.56 5.14
C ARG A 276 -16.39 2.98 4.99
N ASP A 277 -16.83 3.59 6.08
CA ASP A 277 -17.30 4.97 6.11
C ASP A 277 -16.16 5.95 5.75
N ALA A 278 -14.91 5.58 6.05
CA ALA A 278 -13.72 6.30 5.60
C ALA A 278 -13.39 6.09 4.10
N GLY A 279 -14.14 5.27 3.37
CA GLY A 279 -13.99 5.02 1.94
C GLY A 279 -13.17 3.77 1.57
N LEU A 280 -12.86 2.88 2.53
CA LEU A 280 -12.09 1.68 2.26
C LEU A 280 -12.97 0.51 1.77
N PRO A 281 -12.67 -0.09 0.61
CA PRO A 281 -13.51 -1.13 0.01
C PRO A 281 -13.24 -2.51 0.63
N ILE A 282 -13.44 -2.65 1.94
CA ILE A 282 -13.18 -3.92 2.65
C ILE A 282 -14.39 -4.85 2.44
N PRO A 283 -14.21 -6.08 1.91
CA PRO A 283 -15.33 -6.92 1.48
C PRO A 283 -16.17 -7.45 2.66
N SER A 284 -15.55 -7.72 3.81
CA SER A 284 -16.21 -8.43 4.91
C SER A 284 -15.40 -8.37 6.21
N VAL A 285 -16.05 -8.71 7.32
CA VAL A 285 -15.49 -8.61 8.69
C VAL A 285 -14.36 -9.60 8.96
N ASP A 286 -14.26 -10.71 8.22
CA ASP A 286 -13.15 -11.68 8.32
C ASP A 286 -11.78 -11.07 7.98
N ARG A 287 -11.78 -9.92 7.30
CA ARG A 287 -10.59 -9.11 7.03
C ARG A 287 -10.12 -8.32 8.24
N ILE A 288 -10.89 -8.22 9.33
CA ILE A 288 -10.52 -7.47 10.52
C ILE A 288 -9.95 -8.41 11.59
N VAL A 289 -8.76 -8.07 12.08
CA VAL A 289 -8.12 -8.67 13.24
C VAL A 289 -7.80 -7.54 14.22
N SER A 290 -8.66 -7.37 15.22
CA SER A 290 -8.53 -6.33 16.24
C SER A 290 -8.00 -6.90 17.55
N ALA A 291 -7.30 -6.08 18.34
CA ALA A 291 -6.89 -6.45 19.70
C ALA A 291 -8.09 -6.89 20.55
N GLY A 292 -9.22 -6.17 20.47
CA GLY A 292 -10.45 -6.56 21.17
C GLY A 292 -10.98 -7.93 20.75
N GLY A 293 -10.94 -8.25 19.46
CA GLY A 293 -11.34 -9.54 18.90
C GLY A 293 -10.45 -10.69 19.39
N VAL A 294 -9.15 -10.48 19.51
CA VAL A 294 -8.18 -11.46 20.03
C VAL A 294 -8.37 -11.67 21.54
N VAL A 295 -8.52 -10.60 22.31
CA VAL A 295 -8.84 -10.67 23.75
C VAL A 295 -10.11 -11.51 23.96
N ARG A 296 -11.14 -11.28 23.15
CA ARG A 296 -12.41 -12.04 23.22
C ARG A 296 -12.20 -13.54 23.04
N GLN A 297 -11.39 -13.94 22.07
CA GLN A 297 -11.09 -15.36 21.87
C GLN A 297 -10.35 -15.95 23.09
N ARG A 298 -9.38 -15.21 23.64
CA ARG A 298 -8.57 -15.64 24.79
C ARG A 298 -9.36 -15.81 26.08
N ILE A 299 -10.29 -14.89 26.40
CA ILE A 299 -11.03 -14.93 27.67
C ILE A 299 -12.27 -15.84 27.61
N ARG A 300 -12.68 -16.25 26.40
CA ARG A 300 -13.88 -17.08 26.22
C ARG A 300 -13.83 -18.38 27.02
N LYS A 301 -12.64 -18.95 27.18
CA LYS A 301 -12.44 -20.13 28.02
C LYS A 301 -12.55 -19.79 29.51
N GLU A 302 -11.93 -18.70 29.97
CA GLU A 302 -11.99 -18.26 31.37
C GLU A 302 -13.42 -17.99 31.83
N LEU A 303 -14.22 -17.31 30.99
CA LEU A 303 -15.63 -17.05 31.26
C LEU A 303 -16.46 -18.35 31.32
N LYS A 304 -16.16 -19.34 30.47
CA LYS A 304 -16.82 -20.65 30.49
C LYS A 304 -16.45 -21.47 31.73
N ASP A 305 -15.22 -21.33 32.19
CA ASP A 305 -14.72 -22.00 33.40
C ASP A 305 -15.19 -21.27 34.69
N GLY A 306 -16.00 -20.21 34.57
CA GLY A 306 -16.59 -19.48 35.69
C GLY A 306 -15.66 -18.48 36.37
N ARG A 307 -14.50 -18.17 35.77
CA ARG A 307 -13.57 -17.16 36.29
C ARG A 307 -14.17 -15.77 36.14
N ILE A 308 -13.99 -14.94 37.15
CA ILE A 308 -14.48 -13.56 37.15
C ILE A 308 -13.48 -12.69 36.40
N VAL A 309 -13.94 -12.04 35.33
CA VAL A 309 -13.13 -11.19 34.48
C VAL A 309 -13.62 -9.75 34.61
N ALA A 310 -12.75 -8.87 35.14
CA ALA A 310 -13.04 -7.44 35.24
C ALA A 310 -12.41 -6.70 34.05
N TYR A 311 -13.13 -5.78 33.41
CA TYR A 311 -12.61 -4.96 32.33
C TYR A 311 -12.44 -3.49 32.73
N LEU A 312 -11.45 -2.84 32.13
CA LEU A 312 -11.24 -1.40 32.14
C LEU A 312 -11.54 -0.84 30.74
N GLY A 313 -12.52 0.05 30.64
CA GLY A 313 -13.00 0.63 29.38
C GLY A 313 -14.50 0.88 29.39
N CYS A 314 -15.03 1.41 28.29
CA CYS A 314 -16.44 1.71 28.16
C CYS A 314 -17.33 0.44 28.21
N ALA A 315 -18.36 0.46 29.06
CA ALA A 315 -19.24 -0.71 29.28
C ALA A 315 -20.00 -1.15 28.02
N SER A 316 -20.53 -0.21 27.22
CA SER A 316 -21.23 -0.55 25.97
C SER A 316 -20.31 -1.25 24.97
N ILE A 317 -19.06 -0.80 24.88
CA ILE A 317 -18.04 -1.40 24.02
C ILE A 317 -17.63 -2.79 24.51
N ALA A 318 -17.43 -2.96 25.81
CA ALA A 318 -17.15 -4.27 26.37
C ALA A 318 -18.27 -5.27 26.03
N HIS A 319 -19.54 -4.89 26.20
CA HIS A 319 -20.67 -5.74 25.82
C HIS A 319 -20.76 -5.97 24.31
N GLU A 320 -20.39 -4.99 23.48
CA GLU A 320 -20.34 -5.17 22.03
C GLU A 320 -19.27 -6.19 21.60
N ILE A 321 -18.11 -6.17 22.27
CA ILE A 321 -17.01 -7.09 21.98
C ILE A 321 -17.34 -8.48 22.51
N PHE A 322 -17.64 -8.61 23.80
CA PHE A 322 -17.71 -9.89 24.49
C PHE A 322 -19.11 -10.49 24.56
N GLY A 323 -20.17 -9.69 24.40
CA GLY A 323 -21.52 -10.06 24.77
C GLY A 323 -21.77 -9.94 26.29
N GLU A 324 -23.00 -10.18 26.70
CA GLU A 324 -23.35 -10.20 28.13
C GLU A 324 -22.96 -11.54 28.77
N HIS A 325 -22.20 -11.47 29.85
CA HIS A 325 -21.74 -12.62 30.61
C HIS A 325 -21.86 -12.35 32.11
N SER A 326 -22.39 -13.31 32.88
CA SER A 326 -22.52 -13.20 34.34
C SER A 326 -21.19 -13.07 35.08
N HIS A 327 -20.09 -13.51 34.45
CA HIS A 327 -18.74 -13.46 35.00
C HIS A 327 -17.88 -12.35 34.40
N LEU A 328 -18.44 -11.45 33.59
CA LEU A 328 -17.77 -10.26 33.06
C LEU A 328 -18.32 -9.02 33.77
N CYS A 329 -17.44 -8.19 34.35
CA CYS A 329 -17.85 -7.02 35.11
C CYS A 329 -16.92 -5.81 34.92
N CYS A 330 -17.40 -4.61 35.24
CA CYS A 330 -16.57 -3.40 35.21
C CYS A 330 -15.61 -3.37 36.41
N ALA A 331 -14.34 -3.07 36.18
CA ALA A 331 -13.33 -2.98 37.23
C ALA A 331 -13.62 -1.87 38.26
N GLU A 332 -14.37 -0.83 37.88
CA GLU A 332 -14.82 0.24 38.76
C GLU A 332 -15.72 -0.28 39.90
N THR A 333 -16.56 -1.29 39.60
CA THR A 333 -17.58 -1.79 40.54
C THR A 333 -17.32 -3.20 41.05
N ALA A 334 -16.40 -3.96 40.45
CA ALA A 334 -16.09 -5.35 40.80
C ALA A 334 -15.50 -5.49 42.22
N GLU A 335 -16.13 -6.28 43.11
CA GLU A 335 -15.62 -6.56 44.46
C GLU A 335 -14.36 -7.44 44.48
N THR A 336 -14.24 -8.30 43.49
CA THR A 336 -13.10 -9.19 43.24
C THR A 336 -13.11 -9.62 41.78
N PHE A 337 -11.96 -10.10 41.28
CA PHE A 337 -11.83 -10.71 39.96
C PHE A 337 -10.58 -11.58 39.88
N ASP A 338 -10.58 -12.54 38.96
CA ASP A 338 -9.46 -13.44 38.69
C ASP A 338 -8.57 -12.95 37.54
N THR A 339 -9.14 -12.13 36.66
CA THR A 339 -8.45 -11.53 35.51
C THR A 339 -8.88 -10.07 35.35
N LEU A 340 -7.91 -9.18 35.15
CA LEU A 340 -8.13 -7.80 34.74
C LEU A 340 -7.83 -7.65 33.25
N LEU A 341 -8.80 -7.15 32.48
CA LEU A 341 -8.66 -6.80 31.08
C LEU A 341 -8.54 -5.29 30.93
N VAL A 342 -7.43 -4.83 30.36
CA VAL A 342 -7.22 -3.42 30.04
C VAL A 342 -7.57 -3.23 28.56
N LEU A 343 -8.78 -2.72 28.29
CA LEU A 343 -9.28 -2.52 26.93
C LEU A 343 -9.01 -1.10 26.45
N ASP A 344 -9.27 -0.12 27.29
CA ASP A 344 -9.26 1.29 26.90
C ASP A 344 -8.86 2.18 28.09
N ASP A 345 -8.43 3.40 27.81
CA ASP A 345 -8.13 4.45 28.81
C ASP A 345 -9.31 5.39 29.06
N GLU A 346 -10.42 5.23 28.33
CA GLU A 346 -11.63 6.05 28.45
C GLU A 346 -12.89 5.23 28.81
N GLY A 347 -13.95 5.94 29.25
CA GLY A 347 -15.28 5.37 29.48
C GLY A 347 -15.56 4.87 30.90
N PHE A 348 -14.75 5.26 31.89
CA PHE A 348 -14.88 4.93 33.32
C PHE A 348 -14.25 6.05 34.19
N ASP A 349 -14.53 6.08 35.50
CA ASP A 349 -13.77 6.93 36.43
C ASP A 349 -12.40 6.32 36.70
N PHE A 350 -11.36 6.94 36.15
CA PHE A 350 -10.01 6.43 36.23
C PHE A 350 -9.49 6.27 37.66
N LYS A 351 -9.76 7.25 38.54
CA LYS A 351 -9.26 7.22 39.92
C LYS A 351 -9.95 6.12 40.71
N GLN A 352 -11.27 6.01 40.58
CA GLN A 352 -12.06 4.99 41.24
C GLN A 352 -11.66 3.58 40.78
N ALA A 353 -11.54 3.36 39.47
CA ALA A 353 -11.10 2.09 38.94
C ALA A 353 -9.67 1.74 39.38
N ALA A 354 -8.74 2.69 39.33
CA ALA A 354 -7.36 2.48 39.78
C ALA A 354 -7.28 2.09 41.27
N ASP A 355 -8.00 2.80 42.16
CA ASP A 355 -8.04 2.49 43.58
C ASP A 355 -8.64 1.09 43.84
N ARG A 356 -9.70 0.75 43.11
CA ARG A 356 -10.38 -0.54 43.22
C ARG A 356 -9.48 -1.69 42.75
N ILE A 357 -8.86 -1.55 41.58
CA ILE A 357 -7.92 -2.51 41.03
C ILE A 357 -6.76 -2.74 42.01
N LEU A 358 -6.14 -1.66 42.50
CA LEU A 358 -5.05 -1.74 43.47
C LEU A 358 -5.48 -2.51 44.72
N SER A 359 -6.67 -2.20 45.25
CA SER A 359 -7.23 -2.86 46.43
C SER A 359 -7.48 -4.35 46.21
N VAL A 360 -7.98 -4.76 45.04
CA VAL A 360 -8.22 -6.18 44.71
C VAL A 360 -6.89 -6.94 44.57
N PHE A 361 -5.93 -6.38 43.85
CA PHE A 361 -4.61 -7.00 43.70
C PHE A 361 -3.90 -7.12 45.05
N GLN A 362 -3.90 -6.05 45.85
CA GLN A 362 -3.26 -6.03 47.17
C GLN A 362 -3.88 -7.07 48.10
N ARG A 363 -5.22 -7.15 48.13
CA ARG A 363 -5.95 -8.11 48.98
C ARG A 363 -5.60 -9.54 48.60
N LYS A 364 -5.71 -9.90 47.31
CA LYS A 364 -5.35 -11.25 46.84
C LYS A 364 -3.89 -11.57 47.13
N LEU A 365 -2.97 -10.63 46.92
CA LEU A 365 -1.54 -10.82 47.21
C LEU A 365 -1.29 -11.14 48.69
N VAL A 366 -1.94 -10.42 49.60
CA VAL A 366 -1.76 -10.62 51.04
C VAL A 366 -2.45 -11.90 51.53
N GLU A 367 -3.67 -12.17 51.08
CA GLU A 367 -4.49 -13.28 51.56
C GLU A 367 -4.07 -14.63 50.98
N THR A 368 -3.74 -14.67 49.69
CA THR A 368 -3.54 -15.92 48.93
C THR A 368 -2.13 -16.09 48.39
N ARG A 369 -1.30 -15.03 48.43
CA ARG A 369 -0.01 -14.96 47.70
C ARG A 369 -0.14 -15.07 46.18
N GLU A 370 -1.35 -14.93 45.66
CA GLU A 370 -1.64 -14.88 44.22
C GLU A 370 -2.08 -13.47 43.80
N MET A 371 -1.98 -13.18 42.51
CA MET A 371 -2.49 -11.93 41.92
C MET A 371 -3.42 -12.26 40.76
N PRO A 372 -4.43 -11.42 40.49
CA PRO A 372 -5.20 -11.53 39.26
C PRO A 372 -4.30 -11.55 38.03
N SER A 373 -4.69 -12.33 37.02
CA SER A 373 -4.05 -12.28 35.71
C SER A 373 -4.31 -10.89 35.08
N LEU A 374 -3.34 -10.35 34.34
CA LEU A 374 -3.48 -9.06 33.67
C LEU A 374 -3.34 -9.26 32.17
N ILE A 375 -4.35 -8.86 31.41
CA ILE A 375 -4.39 -8.91 29.96
C ILE A 375 -4.56 -7.49 29.43
N SER A 376 -3.72 -7.08 28.48
CA SER A 376 -3.82 -5.77 27.83
C SER A 376 -4.17 -5.93 26.37
N ALA A 377 -5.22 -5.25 25.91
CA ALA A 377 -5.54 -5.19 24.49
C ALA A 377 -4.52 -4.34 23.74
N ASN A 378 -4.21 -3.15 24.27
CA ASN A 378 -3.16 -2.26 23.78
C ASN A 378 -2.09 -2.07 24.86
N ALA A 379 -0.81 -2.12 24.48
CA ALA A 379 0.32 -1.89 25.40
C ALA A 379 0.88 -0.46 25.33
N ASP A 380 0.34 0.41 24.47
CA ASP A 380 0.79 1.78 24.34
C ASP A 380 0.61 2.53 25.67
N VAL A 381 1.74 2.95 26.27
CA VAL A 381 1.75 3.73 27.51
C VAL A 381 1.35 5.18 27.23
N ILE A 382 1.73 5.70 26.07
CA ILE A 382 1.42 7.06 25.61
C ILE A 382 1.08 7.05 24.14
N TYR A 383 0.23 7.97 23.71
CA TYR A 383 -0.01 8.24 22.30
C TYR A 383 -0.25 9.74 22.04
N PRO A 384 -0.11 10.22 20.80
CA PRO A 384 -0.35 11.61 20.44
C PRO A 384 -1.82 11.98 20.62
N GLY A 385 -2.07 13.08 21.33
CA GLY A 385 -3.39 13.70 21.46
C GLY A 385 -3.56 14.94 20.58
N LYS A 386 -4.71 15.60 20.74
CA LYS A 386 -5.04 16.83 20.01
C LYS A 386 -4.06 17.97 20.31
N LYS A 387 -3.84 18.86 19.35
CA LYS A 387 -2.99 20.06 19.50
C LYS A 387 -1.57 19.75 20.00
N ARG A 388 -0.99 18.64 19.54
CA ARG A 388 0.40 18.25 19.87
C ARG A 388 0.60 17.91 21.36
N SER A 389 -0.46 17.49 22.05
CA SER A 389 -0.34 16.92 23.40
C SER A 389 0.09 15.45 23.35
N LEU A 390 0.60 14.94 24.46
CA LEU A 390 0.71 13.51 24.70
C LEU A 390 -0.35 13.14 25.73
N VAL A 391 -0.98 11.99 25.53
CA VAL A 391 -1.96 11.42 26.47
C VAL A 391 -1.50 10.02 26.89
N PHE A 392 -1.90 9.59 28.08
CA PHE A 392 -1.65 8.23 28.54
C PHE A 392 -2.60 7.28 27.86
N GLY A 393 -2.07 6.16 27.38
CA GLY A 393 -2.88 5.05 26.88
C GLY A 393 -3.06 3.93 27.88
N PRO A 394 -3.76 2.86 27.50
CA PRO A 394 -4.13 1.79 28.41
C PRO A 394 -2.90 1.09 29.02
N GLY A 395 -1.74 1.14 28.34
CA GLY A 395 -0.48 0.61 28.85
C GLY A 395 0.01 1.23 30.16
N ILE A 396 -0.51 2.39 30.57
CA ILE A 396 -0.14 3.04 31.85
C ILE A 396 -0.58 2.25 33.09
N ILE A 397 -1.57 1.39 32.97
CA ILE A 397 -2.16 0.65 34.10
C ILE A 397 -1.15 -0.30 34.74
N LEU A 398 -0.37 -1.02 33.94
CA LEU A 398 0.65 -1.95 34.43
C LEU A 398 1.72 -1.27 35.32
N PRO A 399 2.44 -0.21 34.86
CA PRO A 399 3.45 0.45 35.69
C PRO A 399 2.84 1.13 36.91
N MET A 400 1.64 1.69 36.83
CA MET A 400 0.93 2.25 37.99
C MET A 400 0.64 1.18 39.04
N LEU A 401 0.11 0.03 38.61
CA LEU A 401 -0.21 -1.07 39.49
C LEU A 401 1.05 -1.67 40.14
N ALA A 402 2.12 -1.84 39.35
CA ALA A 402 3.42 -2.29 39.86
C ALA A 402 3.98 -1.35 40.93
N ALA A 403 3.91 -0.03 40.71
CA ALA A 403 4.37 0.97 41.69
C ALA A 403 3.51 0.94 42.97
N GLY A 404 2.18 0.85 42.84
CA GLY A 404 1.26 0.80 43.97
C GLY A 404 1.39 -0.47 44.82
N LEU A 405 1.79 -1.59 44.22
CA LEU A 405 1.93 -2.88 44.91
C LEU A 405 3.34 -3.14 45.46
N ALA A 406 4.35 -2.37 45.03
CA ALA A 406 5.72 -2.51 45.51
C ALA A 406 5.87 -2.46 47.04
N PRO A 407 5.16 -1.60 47.81
CA PRO A 407 5.23 -1.59 49.28
C PRO A 407 4.74 -2.89 49.94
N PHE A 408 3.94 -3.70 49.23
CA PHE A 408 3.43 -4.97 49.71
C PHE A 408 4.31 -6.16 49.32
N GLY A 409 5.50 -5.91 48.75
CA GLY A 409 6.44 -6.94 48.32
C GLY A 409 5.94 -7.74 47.12
N ALA A 410 5.14 -7.11 46.25
CA ALA A 410 4.64 -7.77 45.05
C ALA A 410 5.79 -8.21 44.13
N PRO A 411 5.73 -9.42 43.55
CA PRO A 411 6.69 -9.82 42.54
C PRO A 411 6.49 -8.98 41.27
N ARG A 412 7.42 -9.11 40.31
CA ARG A 412 7.31 -8.45 39.01
C ARG A 412 5.98 -8.82 38.35
N ILE A 413 5.15 -7.81 38.12
CA ILE A 413 3.87 -7.97 37.41
C ILE A 413 4.16 -7.93 35.91
N SER A 414 3.49 -8.79 35.16
CA SER A 414 3.51 -8.79 33.70
C SER A 414 2.09 -8.84 33.17
N ALA A 415 1.89 -8.22 32.01
CA ALA A 415 0.62 -8.27 31.29
C ALA A 415 0.78 -9.14 30.05
N GLU A 416 -0.21 -9.99 29.78
CA GLU A 416 -0.36 -10.67 28.50
C GLU A 416 -0.87 -9.65 27.48
N VAL A 417 0.00 -9.20 26.57
CA VAL A 417 -0.34 -8.20 25.55
C VAL A 417 -0.93 -8.91 24.34
N MET A 418 -2.17 -8.57 23.99
CA MET A 418 -2.93 -9.22 22.91
C MET A 418 -2.79 -8.53 21.57
N GLY A 419 -2.82 -7.19 21.56
CA GLY A 419 -2.53 -6.39 20.38
C GLY A 419 -1.03 -6.34 20.07
N LYS A 420 -0.65 -5.64 19.01
CA LYS A 420 0.74 -5.42 18.61
C LYS A 420 1.49 -4.65 19.72
N PRO A 421 2.75 -5.01 20.05
CA PRO A 421 3.59 -6.03 19.42
C PRO A 421 3.39 -7.47 19.93
N GLY A 422 2.36 -7.74 20.73
CA GLY A 422 2.06 -9.08 21.25
C GLY A 422 1.82 -10.10 20.13
N SER A 423 2.31 -11.34 20.34
CA SER A 423 2.29 -12.38 19.29
C SER A 423 0.87 -12.83 18.94
N ALA A 424 -0.07 -12.79 19.89
CA ALA A 424 -1.41 -13.33 19.73
C ALA A 424 -2.18 -12.76 18.52
N ILE A 425 -2.04 -11.47 18.23
CA ILE A 425 -2.70 -10.84 17.07
C ILE A 425 -2.12 -11.33 15.74
N PHE A 426 -0.82 -11.59 15.68
CA PHE A 426 -0.17 -12.11 14.48
C PHE A 426 -0.41 -13.62 14.33
N GLU A 427 -0.44 -14.37 15.43
CA GLU A 427 -0.80 -15.79 15.44
C GLU A 427 -2.23 -16.01 14.92
N GLU A 428 -3.17 -15.13 15.26
CA GLU A 428 -4.52 -15.13 14.68
C GLU A 428 -4.48 -14.88 13.17
N CYS A 429 -3.62 -13.98 12.68
CA CYS A 429 -3.44 -13.75 11.25
C CYS A 429 -2.84 -14.98 10.54
N ILE A 430 -1.81 -15.60 11.13
CA ILE A 430 -1.19 -16.84 10.64
C ILE A 430 -2.21 -17.98 10.57
N SER A 431 -3.03 -18.13 11.61
CA SER A 431 -4.11 -19.12 11.68
C SER A 431 -5.14 -18.92 10.57
N ARG A 432 -5.60 -17.68 10.35
CA ARG A 432 -6.56 -17.35 9.29
C ARG A 432 -5.97 -17.52 7.88
N ALA A 433 -4.74 -17.09 7.67
CA ALA A 433 -4.03 -17.20 6.40
C ALA A 433 -3.56 -18.63 6.09
N LYS A 434 -3.41 -19.46 7.13
CA LYS A 434 -2.78 -20.80 7.05
C LYS A 434 -1.38 -20.76 6.42
N SER A 435 -0.65 -19.67 6.67
CA SER A 435 0.70 -19.45 6.14
C SER A 435 1.53 -18.56 7.07
N HIS A 436 2.84 -18.76 7.04
CA HIS A 436 3.84 -17.88 7.67
C HIS A 436 4.47 -16.90 6.66
N ARG A 437 4.14 -17.01 5.37
CA ARG A 437 4.61 -16.06 4.35
C ARG A 437 3.69 -14.86 4.32
N LEU A 438 3.70 -14.07 5.39
CA LEU A 438 2.90 -12.85 5.52
C LEU A 438 3.83 -11.63 5.62
N LEU A 439 3.36 -10.49 5.10
CA LEU A 439 4.06 -9.21 5.23
C LEU A 439 3.25 -8.25 6.09
N MET A 440 3.81 -7.79 7.20
CA MET A 440 3.23 -6.73 8.01
C MET A 440 3.60 -5.36 7.47
N VAL A 441 2.59 -4.60 7.04
CA VAL A 441 2.70 -3.22 6.57
C VAL A 441 2.26 -2.28 7.68
N GLY A 442 3.20 -1.57 8.27
CA GLY A 442 3.02 -0.76 9.47
C GLY A 442 3.73 0.59 9.39
N ASP A 443 3.39 1.50 10.30
CA ASP A 443 4.05 2.81 10.44
C ASP A 443 4.90 2.90 11.71
N GLN A 444 4.79 1.93 12.62
CA GLN A 444 5.45 1.94 13.91
C GLN A 444 6.39 0.74 14.11
N ILE A 445 7.65 1.05 14.45
CA ILE A 445 8.65 0.02 14.72
C ILE A 445 8.32 -0.77 15.99
N GLU A 446 7.91 -0.07 17.05
CA GLU A 446 7.71 -0.65 18.38
C GLU A 446 6.55 -1.65 18.45
N THR A 447 5.58 -1.52 17.55
CA THR A 447 4.37 -2.35 17.50
C THR A 447 4.38 -3.26 16.27
N ASP A 448 4.33 -2.69 15.07
CA ASP A 448 4.17 -3.46 13.82
C ASP A 448 5.41 -4.30 13.50
N VAL A 449 6.58 -3.66 13.46
CA VAL A 449 7.84 -4.31 13.05
C VAL A 449 8.31 -5.31 14.10
N LYS A 450 8.39 -4.88 15.36
CA LYS A 450 8.78 -5.76 16.47
C LYS A 450 7.83 -6.94 16.60
N GLY A 451 6.53 -6.70 16.51
CA GLY A 451 5.51 -7.75 16.61
C GLY A 451 5.59 -8.77 15.48
N ALA A 452 5.70 -8.31 14.23
CA ALA A 452 5.86 -9.19 13.07
C ALA A 452 7.11 -10.07 13.18
N LYS A 453 8.25 -9.48 13.55
CA LYS A 453 9.50 -10.22 13.72
C LYS A 453 9.45 -11.25 14.83
N ALA A 454 8.78 -10.95 15.95
CA ALA A 454 8.67 -11.86 17.08
C ALA A 454 8.00 -13.20 16.72
N VAL A 455 7.17 -13.21 15.66
CA VAL A 455 6.52 -14.42 15.13
C VAL A 455 7.08 -14.87 13.77
N GLY A 456 8.22 -14.30 13.34
CA GLY A 456 8.91 -14.69 12.12
C GLY A 456 8.26 -14.22 10.81
N LEU A 457 7.48 -13.13 10.84
CA LEU A 457 6.90 -12.49 9.66
C LEU A 457 7.80 -11.35 9.17
N ASP A 458 7.82 -11.14 7.86
CA ASP A 458 8.52 -10.00 7.26
C ASP A 458 7.70 -8.71 7.50
N SER A 459 8.39 -7.57 7.51
CA SER A 459 7.83 -6.26 7.83
C SER A 459 8.20 -5.19 6.80
N LEU A 460 7.23 -4.35 6.44
CA LEU A 460 7.36 -3.16 5.60
C LEU A 460 6.96 -1.94 6.43
N LEU A 461 7.92 -1.04 6.66
CA LEU A 461 7.66 0.24 7.30
C LEU A 461 7.27 1.29 6.23
N VAL A 462 6.12 1.93 6.39
CA VAL A 462 5.68 3.04 5.52
C VAL A 462 5.86 4.40 6.18
N SER A 463 6.36 5.39 5.42
CA SER A 463 6.75 6.71 5.94
C SER A 463 5.59 7.67 6.25
N THR A 464 4.36 7.18 6.36
CA THR A 464 3.14 8.00 6.55
C THR A 464 2.82 8.30 8.02
N GLY A 465 3.55 7.70 8.98
CA GLY A 465 3.25 7.74 10.41
C GLY A 465 4.18 8.56 11.31
N LEU A 466 4.12 8.27 12.62
CA LEU A 466 4.71 9.02 13.73
C LEU A 466 6.23 9.21 13.70
N GLY A 467 6.94 8.56 12.79
CA GLY A 467 8.36 8.83 12.49
C GLY A 467 8.65 10.29 12.08
N SER A 468 7.62 11.04 11.71
CA SER A 468 7.67 12.48 11.44
C SER A 468 7.85 13.38 12.69
N TYR A 469 7.81 12.83 13.92
CA TYR A 469 7.93 13.59 15.18
C TYR A 469 9.31 13.57 15.85
N GLY A 470 10.35 13.07 15.16
CA GLY A 470 11.73 13.07 15.66
C GLY A 470 12.11 11.71 16.24
N GLY A 471 13.10 11.08 15.60
CA GLY A 471 13.40 9.65 15.71
C GLY A 471 13.48 9.12 17.13
N LEU A 472 12.67 8.09 17.39
CA LEU A 472 12.86 7.21 18.54
C LEU A 472 14.15 6.40 18.33
N HIS A 473 14.93 6.24 19.40
CA HIS A 473 16.19 5.51 19.41
C HIS A 473 16.02 4.11 18.79
N GLN A 474 16.80 3.82 17.75
CA GLN A 474 16.72 2.56 17.03
C GLN A 474 17.56 1.49 17.71
N ASP A 475 16.92 0.37 18.06
CA ASP A 475 17.61 -0.87 18.40
C ASP A 475 17.89 -1.66 17.11
N ILE A 476 19.11 -2.15 16.93
CA ILE A 476 19.58 -2.74 15.66
C ILE A 476 18.72 -3.96 15.25
N ASP A 477 18.25 -4.74 16.22
CA ASP A 477 17.43 -5.94 16.04
C ASP A 477 15.99 -5.65 15.55
N SER A 478 15.51 -4.41 15.72
CA SER A 478 14.12 -4.01 15.43
C SER A 478 13.94 -3.34 14.06
N SER A 479 14.92 -3.49 13.17
CA SER A 479 14.89 -2.85 11.84
C SER A 479 13.92 -3.53 10.88
N PRO A 480 13.08 -2.82 10.12
CA PRO A 480 12.15 -3.44 9.18
C PRO A 480 12.89 -4.14 8.02
N ASP A 481 12.27 -5.17 7.44
CA ASP A 481 12.82 -5.90 6.29
C ASP A 481 12.76 -5.06 5.01
N TYR A 482 11.72 -4.23 4.92
CA TYR A 482 11.46 -3.32 3.82
C TYR A 482 11.08 -1.92 4.31
N VAL A 483 11.41 -0.89 3.52
CA VAL A 483 10.95 0.50 3.75
C VAL A 483 10.34 1.05 2.47
N ALA A 484 9.14 1.62 2.57
CA ALA A 484 8.46 2.28 1.46
C ALA A 484 7.97 3.68 1.85
N ASN A 485 7.94 4.57 0.87
CA ASN A 485 7.38 5.92 1.00
C ASN A 485 5.85 5.90 0.97
N ASN A 486 5.25 4.90 0.31
CA ASN A 486 3.79 4.74 0.22
C ASN A 486 3.37 3.30 -0.05
N LEU A 487 2.07 3.03 0.13
CA LEU A 487 1.49 1.69 -0.02
C LEU A 487 1.58 1.10 -1.43
N TYR A 488 1.64 1.91 -2.49
CA TYR A 488 1.64 1.38 -3.86
C TYR A 488 2.91 0.62 -4.21
N GLN A 489 4.02 0.90 -3.54
CA GLN A 489 5.30 0.27 -3.81
C GLN A 489 5.29 -1.25 -3.55
N ILE A 490 4.29 -1.78 -2.83
CA ILE A 490 4.11 -3.24 -2.72
C ILE A 490 3.76 -3.91 -4.05
N PHE A 491 3.25 -3.14 -5.02
CA PHE A 491 2.93 -3.60 -6.37
C PHE A 491 4.01 -3.24 -7.39
N ASP A 492 5.10 -2.64 -6.96
CA ASP A 492 6.21 -2.26 -7.82
C ASP A 492 7.29 -3.34 -7.80
N GLY A 493 7.42 -4.05 -8.92
CA GLY A 493 8.42 -5.10 -9.09
C GLY A 493 9.85 -4.62 -9.19
N SER A 494 10.03 -3.40 -9.71
CA SER A 494 11.35 -2.81 -9.93
C SER A 494 12.06 -2.53 -8.61
N LEU A 495 11.27 -2.29 -7.55
CA LEU A 495 11.77 -1.94 -6.23
C LEU A 495 12.03 -3.15 -5.33
N LEU A 496 11.68 -4.38 -5.73
CA LEU A 496 11.93 -5.59 -4.91
C LEU A 496 13.38 -5.70 -4.38
N PRO A 497 14.43 -5.43 -5.18
CA PRO A 497 15.81 -5.40 -4.67
C PRO A 497 16.13 -4.16 -3.82
N GLY A 498 15.49 -3.02 -4.10
CA GLY A 498 15.75 -1.73 -3.44
C GLY A 498 14.95 -1.50 -2.15
N LEU A 499 13.83 -2.20 -1.97
CA LEU A 499 13.04 -2.22 -0.75
C LEU A 499 13.74 -3.05 0.31
N ARG A 500 14.45 -4.11 -0.08
CA ARG A 500 15.15 -4.99 0.86
C ARG A 500 16.38 -4.27 1.41
N ARG A 501 16.49 -4.16 2.73
CA ARG A 501 17.67 -3.52 3.36
C ARG A 501 18.94 -4.23 2.90
N GLN A 502 19.93 -3.48 2.38
CA GLN A 502 21.28 -4.03 2.20
C GLN A 502 21.88 -4.35 3.57
N PRO A 503 22.53 -5.51 3.77
CA PRO A 503 23.18 -5.83 5.03
C PRO A 503 24.20 -4.75 5.39
N PHE A 504 24.11 -4.25 6.61
CA PHE A 504 24.98 -3.19 7.12
C PHE A 504 26.43 -3.69 7.20
N ASN A 505 27.30 -3.19 6.32
CA ASN A 505 28.75 -3.31 6.52
C ASN A 505 29.15 -2.30 7.61
N GLY A 506 29.55 -2.81 8.77
CA GLY A 506 29.63 -2.08 10.03
C GLY A 506 30.75 -1.04 10.16
N SER A 507 30.81 -0.01 9.32
CA SER A 507 31.83 1.04 9.47
C SER A 507 31.39 2.51 9.39
N ASP A 508 30.11 2.85 9.19
CA ASP A 508 29.71 4.27 9.22
C ASP A 508 28.50 4.53 10.12
N GLN A 509 28.79 5.09 11.29
CA GLN A 509 27.79 5.69 12.17
C GLN A 509 27.40 7.08 11.63
N ARG A 510 26.09 7.29 11.52
CA ARG A 510 25.33 8.52 11.20
C ARG A 510 24.84 8.60 9.75
N VAL A 511 23.67 8.02 9.52
CA VAL A 511 22.75 8.54 8.48
C VAL A 511 21.72 9.42 9.19
N VAL A 512 21.90 10.73 9.08
CA VAL A 512 20.84 11.70 9.31
C VAL A 512 19.93 11.63 8.08
N MET A 513 18.69 11.14 8.23
CA MET A 513 17.66 11.31 7.21
C MET A 513 17.31 12.80 7.10
N ARG A 514 17.40 13.34 5.88
CA ARG A 514 16.80 14.63 5.51
C ARG A 514 15.46 14.39 4.85
#